data_AF-A0A821RH37-F1
#
_entry.id   AF-A0A821RH37-F1
#
_cell.length_a   1.000
_cell.length_b   1.000
_cell.length_c   1.000
_cell.angle_alpha   90.00
_cell.angle_beta   90.00
_cell.angle_gamma   90.00
#
_symmetry.space_group_name_H-M   'P 1'
#
loop_
_entity.id
_entity.type
_entity.pdbx_description
1 polymer ?
#
loop_
_entity_poly.entity_id
_entity_poly.type
_entity_poly.pdbx_seq_one_letter_code
_entity_poly.pdbx_strand_id
1 'polypeptide(L)'
;AHNGRELFVQQLMLELKVDSYGGCLNNRQGYGARMVDNFAAYKNYKFVIAIENSNCQDYVSEKLILAVSSGSIPIVAGFNGRPDYRRYMPEHSYINVFDYSSIKELANDLKRIGSNKTLYESYLWYKKYDHDISKLREMPLNEKLKHLANTIGSNTTMMIDGIAAKEKSENKVCKLIRFVRQTPWQEISAHKRTSRADSSIACLPGRYIMNYFDSPQKNTSTTIRS
;
A
#
# COMPACT_ATOMS: atom_id res chain seq x y z
N ALA A 1 10.87 -3.87 4.70
CA ALA A 1 10.25 -4.25 3.40
C ALA A 1 11.34 -4.36 2.33
N HIS A 2 11.26 -5.30 1.38
CA HIS A 2 12.35 -5.50 0.40
C HIS A 2 12.46 -4.33 -0.59
N ASN A 3 11.37 -3.59 -0.86
CA ASN A 3 11.34 -2.46 -1.80
C ASN A 3 11.88 -1.11 -1.27
N GLY A 4 12.34 -1.04 -0.03
CA GLY A 4 12.84 0.22 0.58
C GLY A 4 11.77 1.10 1.22
N ARG A 5 10.51 0.65 1.33
CA ARG A 5 9.41 1.43 1.94
C ARG A 5 9.78 2.03 3.29
N GLU A 6 10.42 1.24 4.16
CA GLU A 6 10.74 1.68 5.52
C GLU A 6 11.73 2.85 5.54
N LEU A 7 12.76 2.80 4.69
CA LEU A 7 13.72 3.91 4.52
C LEU A 7 13.04 5.15 3.96
N PHE A 8 12.18 4.98 2.96
CA PHE A 8 11.39 6.09 2.40
C PHE A 8 10.53 6.77 3.49
N VAL A 9 9.82 5.98 4.32
CA VAL A 9 9.00 6.53 5.40
C VAL A 9 9.86 7.26 6.44
N GLN A 10 11.05 6.74 6.77
CA GLN A 10 11.98 7.41 7.67
C GLN A 10 12.43 8.77 7.12
N GLN A 11 12.74 8.85 5.82
CA GLN A 11 13.09 10.13 5.18
C GLN A 11 11.91 11.10 5.16
N LEU A 12 10.70 10.60 4.86
CA LEU A 12 9.49 11.42 4.90
C LEU A 12 9.19 11.95 6.31
N MET A 13 9.49 11.17 7.37
CA MET A 13 9.35 11.58 8.77
C MET A 13 10.23 12.78 9.14
N LEU A 14 11.32 13.05 8.40
CA LEU A 14 12.15 14.24 8.60
C LEU A 14 11.46 15.52 8.10
N GLU A 15 10.58 15.39 7.10
CA GLU A 15 9.93 16.51 6.43
C GLU A 15 8.47 16.74 6.91
N LEU A 16 7.83 15.69 7.43
CA LEU A 16 6.43 15.67 7.83
C LEU A 16 6.23 14.77 9.06
N LYS A 17 5.34 15.16 9.98
CA LYS A 17 4.92 14.27 11.07
C LYS A 17 4.15 13.08 10.48
N VAL A 18 4.72 11.89 10.61
CA VAL A 18 4.10 10.62 10.22
C VAL A 18 4.00 9.72 11.45
N ASP A 19 2.81 9.17 11.69
CA ASP A 19 2.58 8.21 12.76
C ASP A 19 2.56 6.78 12.19
N SER A 20 3.29 5.88 12.85
CA SER A 20 3.39 4.46 12.53
C SER A 20 3.05 3.62 13.76
N TYR A 21 1.98 2.84 13.65
CA TYR A 21 1.46 1.96 14.71
C TYR A 21 1.88 0.49 14.54
N GLY A 22 2.32 0.12 13.33
CA GLY A 22 2.76 -1.24 13.07
C GLY A 22 4.11 -1.53 13.76
N GLY A 23 4.49 -2.81 13.83
CA GLY A 23 5.77 -3.20 14.42
C GLY A 23 7.01 -2.62 13.71
N CYS A 24 6.87 -2.04 12.52
CA CYS A 24 7.92 -1.28 11.84
C CYS A 24 7.83 0.21 12.21
N LEU A 25 8.96 0.83 12.54
CA LEU A 25 9.11 2.21 13.06
C LEU A 25 8.39 2.48 14.40
N ASN A 26 7.15 2.02 14.56
CA ASN A 26 6.38 1.95 15.81
C ASN A 26 6.49 3.19 16.71
N ASN A 27 6.39 4.39 16.12
CA ASN A 27 6.55 5.66 16.84
C ASN A 27 5.24 6.14 17.52
N ARG A 28 4.12 5.43 17.34
CA ARG A 28 2.85 5.72 17.99
C ARG A 28 2.14 4.45 18.44
N GLN A 29 1.56 4.49 19.63
CA GLN A 29 0.80 3.37 20.21
C GLN A 29 -0.71 3.64 20.14
N GLY A 30 -1.52 2.59 20.30
CA GLY A 30 -2.98 2.70 20.45
C GLY A 30 -3.83 1.89 19.46
N TYR A 31 -3.20 1.26 18.47
CA TYR A 31 -3.87 0.35 17.53
C TYR A 31 -3.05 -0.93 17.32
N GLY A 32 -3.73 -2.07 17.24
CA GLY A 32 -3.12 -3.34 16.89
C GLY A 32 -2.92 -3.52 15.38
N ALA A 33 -2.38 -4.69 14.98
CA ALA A 33 -2.12 -5.00 13.58
C ALA A 33 -3.34 -5.52 12.80
N ARG A 34 -4.52 -5.61 13.44
CA ARG A 34 -5.74 -6.17 12.84
C ARG A 34 -6.34 -5.25 11.79
N MET A 35 -7.13 -5.83 10.88
CA MET A 35 -7.81 -5.04 9.85
C MET A 35 -8.75 -3.98 10.44
N VAL A 36 -9.51 -4.35 11.48
CA VAL A 36 -10.41 -3.43 12.20
C VAL A 36 -9.63 -2.29 12.87
N ASP A 37 -8.51 -2.61 13.52
CA ASP A 37 -7.67 -1.62 14.19
C ASP A 37 -7.03 -0.67 13.16
N ASN A 38 -6.56 -1.19 12.01
CA ASN A 38 -6.03 -0.36 10.92
C ASN A 38 -7.10 0.60 10.37
N PHE A 39 -8.31 0.11 10.12
CA PHE A 39 -9.41 0.94 9.64
C PHE A 39 -9.78 2.04 10.64
N ALA A 40 -9.84 1.70 11.93
CA ALA A 40 -10.09 2.66 13.00
C ALA A 40 -8.97 3.71 13.10
N ALA A 41 -7.71 3.31 12.95
CA ALA A 41 -6.58 4.22 12.91
C ALA A 41 -6.69 5.19 11.72
N TYR A 42 -6.89 4.66 10.51
CA TYR A 42 -6.85 5.41 9.26
C TYR A 42 -7.91 6.53 9.20
N LYS A 43 -9.08 6.34 9.82
CA LYS A 43 -10.13 7.37 9.91
C LYS A 43 -9.67 8.68 10.53
N ASN A 44 -8.61 8.64 11.35
CA ASN A 44 -8.07 9.83 12.01
C ASN A 44 -7.04 10.58 11.16
N TYR A 45 -6.73 10.10 9.94
CA TYR A 45 -5.69 10.66 9.08
C TYR A 45 -6.24 11.01 7.70
N LYS A 46 -5.81 12.17 7.19
CA LYS A 46 -6.10 12.60 5.81
C LYS A 46 -5.37 11.74 4.78
N PHE A 47 -4.16 11.30 5.11
CA PHE A 47 -3.31 10.50 4.23
C PHE A 47 -2.92 9.19 4.90
N VAL A 48 -2.85 8.12 4.11
CA VAL A 48 -2.39 6.80 4.57
C VAL A 48 -1.32 6.29 3.61
N ILE A 49 -0.18 5.89 4.15
CA ILE A 49 0.89 5.26 3.35
C ILE A 49 0.48 3.82 3.02
N ALA A 50 -0.06 3.63 1.82
CA ALA A 50 -0.54 2.36 1.27
C ALA A 50 0.51 1.68 0.35
N ILE A 51 1.80 1.96 0.60
CA ILE A 51 2.92 1.38 -0.15
C ILE A 51 3.07 -0.10 0.17
N GLU A 52 3.22 -0.92 -0.86
CA GLU A 52 3.32 -2.36 -0.74
C GLU A 52 4.66 -2.84 -0.19
N ASN A 53 4.75 -4.11 0.18
CA ASN A 53 6.00 -4.69 0.72
C ASN A 53 7.03 -4.99 -0.38
N SER A 54 6.55 -5.15 -1.61
CA SER A 54 7.26 -5.47 -2.83
C SER A 54 6.61 -4.68 -3.97
N ASN A 55 7.34 -4.38 -5.03
CA ASN A 55 6.79 -3.63 -6.16
C ASN A 55 6.62 -4.57 -7.34
N CYS A 56 5.57 -5.36 -7.29
CA CYS A 56 5.29 -6.36 -8.30
C CYS A 56 4.09 -5.94 -9.15
N GLN A 57 4.06 -6.41 -10.40
CA GLN A 57 2.89 -6.29 -11.22
C GLN A 57 1.69 -6.89 -10.48
N ASP A 58 0.55 -6.17 -10.50
CA ASP A 58 -0.72 -6.56 -9.91
C ASP A 58 -0.67 -6.84 -8.38
N TYR A 59 0.44 -6.56 -7.69
CA TYR A 59 0.55 -6.69 -6.23
C TYR A 59 0.02 -5.42 -5.56
N VAL A 60 -1.30 -5.32 -5.48
CA VAL A 60 -2.03 -4.32 -4.69
C VAL A 60 -2.77 -5.07 -3.59
N SER A 61 -2.75 -4.56 -2.36
CA SER A 61 -3.31 -5.25 -1.18
C SER A 61 -4.46 -4.48 -0.55
N GLU A 62 -4.91 -4.95 0.61
CA GLU A 62 -5.95 -4.30 1.41
C GLU A 62 -5.61 -2.88 1.84
N LYS A 63 -4.32 -2.49 1.88
CA LYS A 63 -3.90 -1.16 2.34
C LYS A 63 -4.59 -0.06 1.54
N LEU A 64 -4.70 -0.27 0.23
CA LEU A 64 -5.36 0.67 -0.67
C LEU A 64 -6.84 0.81 -0.33
N ILE A 65 -7.56 -0.31 -0.21
CA ILE A 65 -9.01 -0.30 0.11
C ILE A 65 -9.27 0.29 1.47
N LEU A 66 -8.47 -0.07 2.48
CA LEU A 66 -8.67 0.44 3.84
C LEU A 66 -8.48 1.95 3.90
N ALA A 67 -7.48 2.51 3.21
CA ALA A 67 -7.26 3.95 3.13
C ALA A 67 -8.44 4.66 2.45
N VAL A 68 -8.85 4.15 1.28
CA VAL A 68 -9.96 4.70 0.50
C VAL A 68 -11.26 4.69 1.29
N SER A 69 -11.56 3.54 1.91
CA SER A 69 -12.77 3.31 2.71
C SER A 69 -12.78 4.12 4.01
N SER A 70 -11.62 4.46 4.57
CA SER A 70 -11.54 5.16 5.86
C SER A 70 -11.79 6.66 5.76
N GLY A 71 -11.80 7.24 4.56
CA GLY A 71 -11.77 8.69 4.46
C GLY A 71 -10.55 9.24 3.75
N SER A 72 -9.48 8.46 3.70
CA SER A 72 -8.12 8.95 3.52
C SER A 72 -7.66 8.85 2.06
N ILE A 73 -6.74 9.72 1.68
CA ILE A 73 -6.05 9.66 0.39
C ILE A 73 -4.87 8.67 0.52
N PRO A 74 -4.85 7.57 -0.26
CA PRO A 74 -3.75 6.63 -0.23
C PRO A 74 -2.50 7.22 -0.91
N ILE A 75 -1.35 7.09 -0.25
CA ILE A 75 -0.01 7.34 -0.81
C ILE A 75 0.56 6.00 -1.25
N VAL A 76 0.84 5.85 -2.53
CA VAL A 76 1.22 4.59 -3.18
C VAL A 76 2.57 4.72 -3.91
N ALA A 77 3.13 3.59 -4.33
CA ALA A 77 4.40 3.56 -5.05
C ALA A 77 4.27 2.65 -6.28
N GLY A 78 3.84 3.22 -7.40
CA GLY A 78 3.66 2.51 -8.66
C GLY A 78 4.54 3.10 -9.76
N PHE A 79 5.35 2.28 -10.42
CA PHE A 79 6.29 2.74 -11.45
C PHE A 79 6.52 1.70 -12.53
N ASN A 80 6.74 2.15 -13.77
CA ASN A 80 6.89 1.29 -14.93
C ASN A 80 5.76 0.22 -15.02
N GLY A 81 4.53 0.64 -14.69
CA GLY A 81 3.37 -0.24 -14.65
C GLY A 81 3.33 -1.22 -13.46
N ARG A 82 4.09 -1.00 -12.39
CA ARG A 82 4.21 -1.92 -11.24
C ARG A 82 4.23 -1.21 -9.88
N PRO A 83 3.26 -1.52 -9.00
CA PRO A 83 1.89 -1.90 -9.35
C PRO A 83 1.23 -0.80 -10.20
N ASP A 84 0.28 -1.16 -11.08
CA ASP A 84 -0.47 -0.18 -11.88
C ASP A 84 -1.77 0.21 -11.17
N TYR A 85 -1.71 1.23 -10.33
CA TYR A 85 -2.83 1.69 -9.51
C TYR A 85 -4.02 2.22 -10.33
N ARG A 86 -3.81 2.62 -11.59
CA ARG A 86 -4.89 3.06 -12.51
C ARG A 86 -5.88 1.94 -12.82
N ARG A 87 -5.47 0.68 -12.65
CA ARG A 87 -6.36 -0.49 -12.81
C ARG A 87 -7.32 -0.67 -11.63
N TYR A 88 -6.99 -0.09 -10.47
CA TYR A 88 -7.71 -0.33 -9.22
C TYR A 88 -8.41 0.90 -8.67
N MET A 89 -7.95 2.08 -9.06
CA MET A 89 -8.43 3.36 -8.56
C MET A 89 -8.57 4.37 -9.71
N PRO A 90 -9.61 5.21 -9.68
CA PRO A 90 -9.72 6.30 -10.63
C PRO A 90 -8.51 7.25 -10.57
N GLU A 91 -8.21 7.92 -11.66
CA GLU A 91 -7.21 8.98 -11.64
C GLU A 91 -7.60 10.09 -10.66
N HIS A 92 -6.59 10.81 -10.13
CA HIS A 92 -6.78 11.86 -9.14
C HIS A 92 -7.51 11.40 -7.86
N SER A 93 -7.27 10.17 -7.41
CA SER A 93 -7.82 9.62 -6.16
C SER A 93 -6.77 9.02 -5.21
N TYR A 94 -5.52 9.05 -5.61
CA TYR A 94 -4.35 8.59 -4.86
C TYR A 94 -3.14 9.49 -5.19
N ILE A 95 -2.11 9.41 -4.35
CA ILE A 95 -0.85 10.13 -4.56
C ILE A 95 0.24 9.10 -4.82
N ASN A 96 0.88 9.15 -5.99
CA ASN A 96 1.99 8.27 -6.32
C ASN A 96 3.32 8.96 -5.99
N VAL A 97 4.17 8.32 -5.19
CA VAL A 97 5.45 8.92 -4.77
C VAL A 97 6.39 9.21 -5.93
N PHE A 98 6.24 8.52 -7.06
CA PHE A 98 7.08 8.67 -8.26
C PHE A 98 6.66 9.81 -9.18
N ASP A 99 5.60 10.54 -8.82
CA ASP A 99 5.19 11.75 -9.53
C ASP A 99 5.98 12.98 -9.03
N TYR A 100 6.84 12.81 -8.02
CA TYR A 100 7.62 13.88 -7.38
C TYR A 100 9.12 13.68 -7.59
N SER A 101 9.84 14.77 -7.79
CA SER A 101 11.29 14.76 -7.98
C SER A 101 12.07 14.49 -6.68
N SER A 102 11.47 14.79 -5.52
CA SER A 102 12.09 14.59 -4.21
C SER A 102 11.07 14.31 -3.10
N ILE A 103 11.52 13.68 -2.01
CA ILE A 103 10.70 13.44 -0.81
C ILE A 103 10.21 14.76 -0.19
N LYS A 104 11.04 15.82 -0.26
CA LYS A 104 10.68 17.16 0.21
C LYS A 104 9.56 17.80 -0.61
N GLU A 105 9.60 17.63 -1.93
CA GLU A 105 8.53 18.09 -2.81
C GLU A 105 7.20 17.38 -2.49
N LEU A 106 7.23 16.04 -2.37
CA LEU A 106 6.08 15.26 -1.91
C LEU A 106 5.56 15.77 -0.56
N ALA A 107 6.43 15.98 0.43
CA ALA A 107 6.04 16.46 1.75
C ALA A 107 5.37 17.86 1.70
N ASN A 108 5.87 18.76 0.86
CA ASN A 108 5.28 20.07 0.66
C ASN A 108 3.90 19.98 0.01
N ASP A 109 3.73 19.09 -0.95
CA ASP A 109 2.45 18.90 -1.61
C ASP A 109 1.41 18.27 -0.68
N LEU A 110 1.81 17.29 0.14
CA LEU A 110 0.96 16.73 1.20
C LEU A 110 0.51 17.80 2.21
N LYS A 111 1.38 18.76 2.57
CA LYS A 111 1.01 19.91 3.42
C LYS A 111 -0.01 20.81 2.71
N ARG A 112 0.20 21.10 1.43
CA ARG A 112 -0.71 21.93 0.60
C ARG A 112 -2.09 21.29 0.45
N ILE A 113 -2.15 20.00 0.11
CA ILE A 113 -3.40 19.25 0.03
C ILE A 113 -4.05 19.15 1.41
N GLY A 114 -3.25 18.87 2.44
CA GLY A 114 -3.72 18.73 3.82
C GLY A 114 -4.28 20.01 4.43
N SER A 115 -3.80 21.19 4.02
CA SER A 115 -4.28 22.49 4.52
C SER A 115 -5.47 23.05 3.74
N ASN A 116 -5.72 22.58 2.52
CA ASN A 116 -6.81 23.05 1.67
C ASN A 116 -7.95 22.01 1.59
N LYS A 117 -9.08 22.32 2.25
CA LYS A 117 -10.25 21.43 2.30
C LYS A 117 -10.80 21.09 0.91
N THR A 118 -10.99 22.08 0.04
CA THR A 118 -11.53 21.88 -1.31
C THR A 118 -10.62 20.99 -2.13
N LEU A 119 -9.31 21.21 -2.06
CA LEU A 119 -8.33 20.39 -2.76
C LEU A 119 -8.33 18.96 -2.22
N TYR A 120 -8.33 18.77 -0.90
CA TYR A 120 -8.45 17.45 -0.27
C TYR A 120 -9.71 16.71 -0.75
N GLU A 121 -10.87 17.37 -0.74
CA GLU A 121 -12.14 16.79 -1.17
C GLU A 121 -12.16 16.45 -2.67
N SER A 122 -11.35 17.15 -3.49
CA SER A 122 -11.21 16.82 -4.91
C SER A 122 -10.62 15.43 -5.15
N TYR A 123 -9.80 14.89 -4.24
CA TYR A 123 -9.28 13.52 -4.32
C TYR A 123 -10.31 12.45 -3.89
N LEU A 124 -11.41 12.86 -3.27
CA LEU A 124 -12.44 11.96 -2.74
C LEU A 124 -13.73 12.00 -3.58
N TRP A 125 -13.63 12.48 -4.83
CA TRP A 125 -14.77 12.69 -5.72
C TRP A 125 -15.63 11.43 -5.92
N TYR A 126 -15.00 10.26 -5.95
CA TYR A 126 -15.64 8.96 -6.14
C TYR A 126 -16.62 8.60 -5.00
N LYS A 127 -16.53 9.25 -3.83
CA LYS A 127 -17.46 9.03 -2.72
C LYS A 127 -18.86 9.57 -2.95
N LYS A 128 -19.05 10.43 -3.96
CA LYS A 128 -20.37 10.98 -4.29
C LYS A 128 -21.28 9.97 -5.00
N TYR A 129 -20.78 8.78 -5.36
CA TYR A 129 -21.52 7.70 -6.01
C TYR A 129 -22.02 6.62 -5.01
N ASP A 130 -22.25 7.01 -3.74
CA ASP A 130 -22.39 6.19 -2.52
C ASP A 130 -23.58 5.20 -2.44
N HIS A 131 -24.39 5.03 -3.49
CA HIS A 131 -25.64 4.28 -3.39
C HIS A 131 -25.47 2.76 -3.17
N ASP A 132 -24.31 2.16 -3.49
CA ASP A 132 -24.08 0.71 -3.37
C ASP A 132 -23.27 0.25 -2.13
N ILE A 133 -22.62 1.17 -1.40
CA ILE A 133 -21.71 0.80 -0.30
C ILE A 133 -22.45 0.29 0.94
N SER A 134 -23.68 0.74 1.20
CA SER A 134 -24.48 0.29 2.33
C SER A 134 -24.80 -1.21 2.26
N LYS A 135 -25.16 -1.71 1.06
CA LYS A 135 -25.40 -3.15 0.82
C LYS A 135 -24.15 -3.99 0.98
N LEU A 136 -22.99 -3.48 0.55
CA LEU A 136 -21.70 -4.15 0.71
C LEU A 136 -21.28 -4.32 2.18
N ARG A 137 -21.75 -3.46 3.10
CA ARG A 137 -21.37 -3.54 4.52
C ARG A 137 -21.92 -4.79 5.19
N GLU A 138 -23.08 -5.26 4.79
CA GLU A 138 -23.79 -6.38 5.42
C GLU A 138 -23.39 -7.76 4.88
N MET A 139 -22.64 -7.82 3.78
CA MET A 139 -22.25 -9.09 3.15
C MET A 139 -21.13 -9.83 3.91
N PRO A 140 -21.02 -11.17 3.78
CA PRO A 140 -19.83 -11.92 4.18
C PRO A 140 -18.57 -11.55 3.34
N LEU A 141 -17.36 -11.69 3.89
CA LEU A 141 -16.12 -11.24 3.21
C LEU A 141 -15.96 -11.84 1.81
N ASN A 142 -16.20 -13.14 1.65
CA ASN A 142 -16.09 -13.82 0.35
C ASN A 142 -17.02 -13.23 -0.72
N GLU A 143 -18.24 -12.82 -0.37
CA GLU A 143 -19.17 -12.17 -1.30
C GLU A 143 -18.78 -10.71 -1.58
N LYS A 144 -18.27 -9.97 -0.58
CA LYS A 144 -17.66 -8.64 -0.82
C LYS A 144 -16.50 -8.73 -1.79
N LEU A 145 -15.65 -9.75 -1.65
CA LEU A 145 -14.50 -9.97 -2.51
C LEU A 145 -14.90 -10.32 -3.95
N LYS A 146 -15.94 -11.12 -4.14
CA LYS A 146 -16.50 -11.40 -5.47
C LYS A 146 -17.10 -10.16 -6.11
N HIS A 147 -17.87 -9.38 -5.35
CA HIS A 147 -18.46 -8.15 -5.87
C HIS A 147 -17.37 -7.15 -6.27
N LEU A 148 -16.35 -6.99 -5.41
CA LEU A 148 -15.16 -6.19 -5.70
C LEU A 148 -14.42 -6.68 -6.96
N ALA A 149 -14.26 -7.99 -7.13
CA ALA A 149 -13.65 -8.59 -8.33
C ALA A 149 -14.43 -8.22 -9.60
N ASN A 150 -15.76 -8.22 -9.53
CA ASN A 150 -16.63 -7.91 -10.65
C ASN A 150 -16.63 -6.40 -10.96
N THR A 151 -16.50 -5.54 -9.94
CA THR A 151 -16.46 -4.08 -10.10
C THR A 151 -15.10 -3.58 -10.59
N ILE A 152 -14.00 -4.11 -10.07
CA ILE A 152 -12.63 -3.67 -10.39
C ILE A 152 -12.01 -4.51 -11.53
N GLY A 153 -12.61 -5.65 -11.88
CA GLY A 153 -12.19 -6.54 -12.96
C GLY A 153 -11.36 -7.75 -12.50
N SER A 154 -11.27 -8.76 -13.36
CA SER A 154 -10.71 -10.09 -13.06
C SER A 154 -9.20 -10.14 -12.75
N ASN A 155 -8.44 -9.06 -13.03
CA ASN A 155 -7.00 -8.97 -12.71
C ASN A 155 -6.70 -8.61 -11.24
N THR A 156 -7.70 -8.67 -10.35
CA THR A 156 -7.62 -8.26 -8.94
C THR A 156 -7.40 -9.43 -7.97
N THR A 157 -7.11 -10.64 -8.46
CA THR A 157 -6.96 -11.85 -7.64
C THR A 157 -5.96 -11.65 -6.50
N MET A 158 -4.83 -10.98 -6.73
CA MET A 158 -3.82 -10.71 -5.68
C MET A 158 -4.31 -9.75 -4.59
N MET A 159 -5.17 -8.79 -4.94
CA MET A 159 -5.80 -7.88 -3.98
C MET A 159 -6.81 -8.62 -3.11
N ILE A 160 -7.62 -9.45 -3.75
CA ILE A 160 -8.59 -10.32 -3.10
C ILE A 160 -7.90 -11.32 -2.17
N ASP A 161 -6.86 -11.99 -2.67
CA ASP A 161 -6.04 -12.91 -1.90
C ASP A 161 -5.31 -12.19 -0.78
N GLY A 162 -4.86 -10.94 -0.97
CA GLY A 162 -4.27 -10.12 0.07
C GLY A 162 -5.25 -9.83 1.21
N ILE A 163 -6.47 -9.42 0.88
CA ILE A 163 -7.55 -9.17 1.86
C ILE A 163 -7.93 -10.48 2.58
N ALA A 164 -8.16 -11.56 1.82
CA ALA A 164 -8.53 -12.86 2.37
C ALA A 164 -7.40 -13.47 3.20
N ALA A 165 -6.14 -13.34 2.76
CA ALA A 165 -4.98 -13.75 3.51
C ALA A 165 -4.81 -12.91 4.76
N LYS A 166 -5.07 -11.59 4.74
CA LYS A 166 -4.97 -10.73 5.91
C LYS A 166 -6.06 -11.00 6.94
N GLU A 167 -7.29 -11.21 6.50
CA GLU A 167 -8.38 -11.69 7.37
C GLU A 167 -7.96 -13.03 8.03
N LYS A 168 -7.28 -13.91 7.27
CA LYS A 168 -6.69 -15.16 7.78
C LYS A 168 -5.32 -15.00 8.47
N SER A 169 -4.71 -13.80 8.48
CA SER A 169 -3.27 -13.61 8.77
C SER A 169 -2.91 -13.44 10.23
N GLU A 170 -3.89 -13.38 11.14
CA GLU A 170 -3.57 -13.22 12.56
C GLU A 170 -2.79 -14.38 13.18
N ASN A 171 -2.48 -15.50 12.49
CA ASN A 171 -1.71 -16.55 13.15
C ASN A 171 -0.90 -17.51 12.24
N LYS A 172 -0.15 -17.03 11.24
CA LYS A 172 0.78 -17.90 10.48
C LYS A 172 2.24 -17.43 10.44
N VAL A 173 2.51 -16.14 10.28
CA VAL A 173 3.89 -15.62 10.26
C VAL A 173 4.48 -15.54 11.67
N CYS A 174 3.68 -15.19 12.69
CA CYS A 174 4.11 -15.32 14.09
C CYS A 174 4.27 -16.78 14.52
N LYS A 175 3.47 -17.73 13.99
CA LYS A 175 3.70 -19.17 14.19
C LYS A 175 4.99 -19.63 13.52
N LEU A 176 5.28 -19.17 12.30
CA LEU A 176 6.51 -19.51 11.59
C LEU A 176 7.74 -18.90 12.26
N ILE A 177 7.68 -17.66 12.74
CA ILE A 177 8.78 -17.01 13.47
C ILE A 177 8.97 -17.64 14.86
N ARG A 178 7.88 -18.07 15.53
CA ARG A 178 7.96 -18.83 16.80
C ARG A 178 8.52 -20.24 16.58
N PHE A 179 8.11 -20.93 15.51
CA PHE A 179 8.64 -22.23 15.08
C PHE A 179 10.13 -22.13 14.71
N VAL A 180 10.51 -21.21 13.82
CA VAL A 180 11.92 -20.97 13.44
C VAL A 180 12.79 -20.56 14.63
N ARG A 181 12.22 -19.89 15.64
CA ARG A 181 12.92 -19.58 16.90
C ARG A 181 13.00 -20.74 17.89
N GLN A 182 12.15 -21.77 17.76
CA GLN A 182 12.04 -22.91 18.68
C GLN A 182 12.61 -24.22 18.10
N THR A 183 12.95 -24.26 16.81
CA THR A 183 13.47 -25.46 16.13
C THR A 183 14.98 -25.32 15.84
N PRO A 184 15.82 -26.32 16.21
CA PRO A 184 17.26 -26.30 15.93
C PRO A 184 17.59 -26.24 14.42
N TRP A 185 18.64 -25.49 14.08
CA TRP A 185 19.06 -25.19 12.71
C TRP A 185 19.34 -26.42 11.82
N GLN A 186 19.69 -27.55 12.42
CA GLN A 186 20.04 -28.81 11.73
C GLN A 186 18.83 -29.43 10.99
N GLU A 187 17.61 -29.24 11.49
CA GLU A 187 16.38 -29.77 10.86
C GLU A 187 15.90 -28.89 9.68
N ILE A 188 16.21 -27.59 9.71
CA ILE A 188 15.76 -26.61 8.71
C ILE A 188 16.53 -26.79 7.38
N SER A 189 17.81 -27.14 7.45
CA SER A 189 18.68 -27.29 6.28
C SER A 189 18.35 -28.49 5.37
N ALA A 190 17.54 -29.44 5.84
CA ALA A 190 17.20 -30.65 5.08
C ALA A 190 16.13 -30.41 4.00
N HIS A 191 15.39 -29.29 4.05
CA HIS A 191 14.28 -29.02 3.13
C HIS A 191 14.72 -28.15 1.93
N LYS A 192 15.36 -28.76 0.93
CA LYS A 192 15.61 -28.11 -0.38
C LYS A 192 14.28 -27.83 -1.09
N ARG A 193 13.99 -26.55 -1.38
CA ARG A 193 12.86 -26.14 -2.23
C ARG A 193 13.26 -26.16 -3.70
N THR A 194 12.67 -27.08 -4.46
CA THR A 194 12.64 -27.02 -5.92
C THR A 194 11.57 -26.02 -6.39
N SER A 195 11.97 -25.18 -7.36
CA SER A 195 11.15 -24.33 -8.24
C SER A 195 10.11 -23.37 -7.61
N ARG A 196 10.48 -22.08 -7.51
CA ARG A 196 9.53 -20.95 -7.61
C ARG A 196 9.84 -20.19 -8.90
N ALA A 197 8.79 -19.71 -9.57
CA ALA A 197 8.88 -18.90 -10.79
C ALA A 197 9.77 -17.65 -10.58
N ASP A 198 10.44 -17.22 -11.64
CA ASP A 198 11.42 -16.13 -11.63
C ASP A 198 10.78 -14.79 -11.22
N SER A 199 11.05 -14.37 -9.98
CA SER A 199 10.55 -13.14 -9.39
C SER A 199 11.13 -11.87 -10.01
N SER A 200 12.18 -11.96 -10.84
CA SER A 200 12.80 -10.80 -11.48
C SER A 200 11.91 -10.19 -12.58
N ILE A 201 11.07 -10.99 -13.23
CA ILE A 201 10.16 -10.53 -14.28
C ILE A 201 8.91 -9.87 -13.69
N ALA A 202 8.44 -10.31 -12.52
CA ALA A 202 7.21 -9.79 -11.91
C ALA A 202 7.43 -8.58 -11.00
N CYS A 203 8.62 -8.44 -10.39
CA CYS A 203 8.88 -7.47 -9.34
C CYS A 203 10.09 -6.58 -9.63
N LEU A 204 10.01 -5.30 -9.27
CA LEU A 204 11.17 -4.40 -9.27
C LEU A 204 12.17 -4.82 -8.18
N PRO A 205 13.47 -4.50 -8.36
CA PRO A 205 14.52 -4.87 -7.41
C PRO A 205 14.34 -4.22 -6.04
N GLY A 206 15.06 -4.75 -5.05
CA GLY A 206 15.04 -4.22 -3.70
C GLY A 206 15.53 -2.77 -3.61
N ARG A 207 15.05 -2.03 -2.61
CA ARG A 207 15.33 -0.59 -2.36
C ARG A 207 15.00 0.38 -3.51
N TYR A 208 14.27 -0.09 -4.51
CA TYR A 208 13.93 0.71 -5.69
C TYR A 208 13.31 2.10 -5.38
N ILE A 209 12.49 2.23 -4.32
CA ILE A 209 11.91 3.54 -3.94
C ILE A 209 13.02 4.55 -3.64
N MET A 210 14.05 4.14 -2.88
CA MET A 210 15.16 5.02 -2.54
C MET A 210 16.06 5.27 -3.74
N ASN A 211 16.36 4.22 -4.52
CA ASN A 211 17.18 4.36 -5.72
C ASN A 211 16.58 5.39 -6.72
N TYR A 212 15.25 5.49 -6.80
CA TYR A 212 14.59 6.50 -7.62
C TYR A 212 14.93 7.93 -7.15
N PHE A 213 14.86 8.20 -5.84
CA PHE A 213 15.15 9.52 -5.28
C PHE A 213 16.65 9.84 -5.20
N ASP A 214 17.50 8.82 -5.12
CA ASP A 214 18.97 8.96 -5.09
C ASP A 214 19.57 9.08 -6.51
N SER A 215 18.82 8.69 -7.55
CA SER A 215 19.30 8.79 -8.93
C SER A 215 19.29 10.25 -9.39
N PRO A 216 20.35 10.77 -10.02
CA PRO A 216 20.31 12.08 -10.65
C PRO A 216 19.23 12.02 -11.74
N GLN A 217 18.11 12.69 -11.49
CA GLN A 217 16.99 12.77 -12.41
C GLN A 217 17.52 13.23 -13.78
N LYS A 218 17.55 12.33 -14.76
CA LYS A 218 17.60 12.78 -16.15
C LYS A 218 16.32 13.55 -16.35
N ASN A 219 16.45 14.85 -16.63
CA ASN A 219 15.38 15.73 -17.08
C ASN A 219 14.58 15.08 -18.21
N THR A 220 13.59 14.26 -17.88
CA THR A 220 12.50 13.95 -18.81
C THR A 220 11.40 14.91 -18.45
N SER A 221 11.52 16.12 -19.02
CA SER A 221 10.36 16.95 -19.31
C SER A 221 9.38 16.10 -20.09
N THR A 222 8.42 15.48 -19.41
CA THR A 222 7.24 14.93 -20.06
C THR A 222 6.42 16.13 -20.49
N THR A 223 6.70 16.61 -21.70
CA THR A 223 5.83 17.55 -22.41
C THR A 223 4.47 16.89 -22.53
N ILE A 224 3.52 17.31 -21.70
CA ILE A 224 2.10 17.09 -21.95
C ILE A 224 1.82 17.87 -23.24
N ARG A 225 1.69 17.14 -24.36
CA ARG A 225 1.18 17.74 -25.59
C ARG A 225 -0.29 18.10 -25.34
N SER A 226 -0.56 19.39 -25.50
CA SER A 226 -1.88 20.03 -25.57
C SER A 226 -2.79 19.38 -26.61
#